data_AF-A0A7J3VH77-F1
#
_entry.id   AF-A0A7J3VH77-F1
#
_cell.length_a   1.000
_cell.length_b   1.000
_cell.length_c   1.000
_cell.angle_alpha   90.00
_cell.angle_beta   90.00
_cell.angle_gamma   90.00
#
_symmetry.space_group_name_H-M   'P 1'
#
loop_
_entity.id
_entity.type
_entity.pdbx_description
1 polymer ?
#
loop_
_entity_poly.entity_id
_entity_poly.type
_entity_poly.pdbx_seq_one_letter_code
_entity_poly.pdbx_strand_id
1 'polypeptide(L)'
;VILLVAKKKVDQVLYDERTKIIREKSANATLGIVTVGFAAIGLVLIETSFWGYTANKEYGYIFAYLSLLIMAINGFFNWYYDKQLGG
;
A
#
# COMPACT_ATOMS: atom_id res chain seq x y z
N VAL A 1 2.64 -25.09 -36.83
CA VAL A 1 2.23 -25.53 -35.48
C VAL A 1 3.07 -24.89 -34.38
N ILE A 2 4.41 -24.98 -34.43
CA ILE A 2 5.32 -24.41 -33.41
C ILE A 2 5.12 -22.89 -33.18
N LEU A 3 4.96 -22.10 -34.25
CA LEU A 3 4.71 -20.66 -34.16
C LEU A 3 3.36 -20.30 -33.50
N LEU A 4 2.33 -21.14 -33.68
CA LEU A 4 1.01 -20.92 -33.04
C LEU A 4 1.06 -21.21 -31.53
N VAL A 5 1.83 -22.23 -31.13
CA VAL A 5 2.07 -22.55 -29.72
C VAL A 5 2.91 -21.46 -29.04
N ALA A 6 3.95 -20.97 -29.73
CA ALA A 6 4.77 -19.86 -29.24
C ALA A 6 3.94 -18.59 -29.05
N LYS A 7 3.09 -18.23 -30.03
CA LYS A 7 2.20 -17.06 -29.93
C LYS A 7 1.24 -17.17 -28.74
N LYS A 8 0.61 -18.34 -28.53
CA LYS A 8 -0.27 -18.56 -27.37
C LYS A 8 0.47 -18.43 -26.03
N LYS A 9 1.71 -18.92 -25.93
CA LYS A 9 2.53 -18.76 -24.72
C LYS A 9 2.90 -17.29 -24.47
N VAL A 10 3.27 -16.56 -25.52
CA VAL A 10 3.58 -15.13 -25.43
C VAL A 10 2.35 -14.32 -25.00
N ASP A 11 1.17 -14.59 -25.60
CA ASP A 11 -0.08 -13.92 -25.22
C ASP A 11 -0.49 -14.26 -23.77
N GLN A 12 -0.25 -15.50 -23.30
CA GLN A 12 -0.49 -15.88 -21.90
C GLN A 12 0.46 -15.15 -20.94
N VAL A 13 1.75 -15.06 -21.25
CA VAL A 13 2.74 -14.34 -20.43
C VAL A 13 2.40 -12.86 -20.35
N LEU A 14 2.06 -12.23 -21.48
CA LEU A 14 1.63 -10.83 -21.53
C LEU A 14 0.36 -10.55 -20.71
N TYR A 15 -0.58 -11.50 -20.67
CA TYR A 15 -1.80 -11.36 -19.87
C TYR A 15 -1.50 -11.43 -18.37
N ASP A 16 -0.61 -12.32 -17.96
CA ASP A 16 -0.22 -12.51 -16.56
C ASP A 16 0.59 -11.30 -16.05
N GLU A 17 1.53 -10.79 -16.84
CA GLU A 17 2.29 -9.57 -16.54
C GLU A 17 1.39 -8.35 -16.37
N ARG A 18 0.41 -8.14 -17.27
CA ARG A 18 -0.56 -7.03 -17.14
C ARG A 18 -1.41 -7.17 -15.88
N THR A 19 -1.85 -8.39 -15.58
CA THR A 19 -2.66 -8.66 -14.38
C THR A 19 -1.87 -8.40 -13.11
N LYS A 20 -0.58 -8.77 -13.08
CA LYS A 20 0.35 -8.46 -11.99
C LYS A 20 0.52 -6.95 -11.81
N ILE A 21 0.80 -6.22 -12.88
CA ILE A 21 0.98 -4.75 -12.83
C ILE A 21 -0.29 -4.05 -12.33
N ILE A 22 -1.47 -4.48 -12.79
CA ILE A 22 -2.74 -3.90 -12.34
C ILE A 22 -2.96 -4.16 -10.85
N ARG A 23 -2.64 -5.37 -10.37
CA ARG A 23 -2.74 -5.73 -8.94
C ARG A 23 -1.75 -4.96 -8.08
N GLU A 24 -0.52 -4.79 -8.53
CA GLU A 24 0.47 -4.00 -7.81
C GLU A 24 0.05 -2.53 -7.74
N LYS A 25 -0.45 -1.97 -8.85
CA LYS A 25 -0.95 -0.60 -8.88
C LYS A 25 -2.17 -0.40 -7.96
N SER A 26 -3.12 -1.32 -7.98
CA SER A 26 -4.30 -1.24 -7.11
C SER A 26 -3.92 -1.42 -5.64
N ALA A 27 -3.05 -2.38 -5.33
CA ALA A 27 -2.55 -2.59 -3.97
C ALA A 27 -1.82 -1.34 -3.43
N ASN A 28 -0.98 -0.70 -4.24
CA ASN A 28 -0.28 0.51 -3.83
C ASN A 28 -1.24 1.70 -3.62
N ALA A 29 -2.25 1.84 -4.48
CA ALA A 29 -3.30 2.84 -4.29
C ALA A 29 -4.13 2.59 -3.02
N THR A 30 -4.52 1.34 -2.76
CA THR A 30 -5.24 0.96 -1.53
C THR A 30 -4.39 1.21 -0.30
N LEU A 31 -3.11 0.84 -0.30
CA LEU A 31 -2.19 1.12 0.80
C LEU A 31 -2.05 2.62 1.04
N GLY A 32 -1.94 3.43 -0.02
CA GLY A 32 -1.91 4.89 0.09
C GLY A 32 -3.16 5.46 0.75
N ILE A 33 -4.34 5.07 0.26
CA ILE A 33 -5.64 5.53 0.81
C ILE A 33 -5.78 5.12 2.28
N VAL A 34 -5.46 3.86 2.62
CA VAL A 34 -5.56 3.35 4.00
C VAL A 34 -4.59 4.08 4.93
N THR A 35 -3.36 4.31 4.48
CA THR A 35 -2.33 5.02 5.28
C THR A 35 -2.75 6.45 5.57
N VAL A 36 -3.18 7.19 4.54
CA VAL A 36 -3.67 8.57 4.69
C VAL A 36 -4.94 8.62 5.53
N GLY A 37 -5.85 7.66 5.34
CA GLY A 37 -7.08 7.54 6.13
C GLY A 37 -6.80 7.36 7.61
N PHE A 38 -5.90 6.44 7.97
CA PHE A 38 -5.49 6.25 9.37
C PHE A 38 -4.78 7.47 9.95
N ALA A 39 -3.91 8.13 9.17
CA ALA A 39 -3.28 9.37 9.62
C ALA A 39 -4.33 10.47 9.89
N ALA A 40 -5.28 10.66 8.97
CA ALA A 40 -6.34 11.66 9.12
C ALA A 40 -7.24 11.37 10.34
N ILE A 41 -7.69 10.13 10.50
CA ILE A 41 -8.50 9.72 11.66
C ILE A 41 -7.72 9.90 12.95
N GLY A 42 -6.45 9.50 12.98
CA GLY A 42 -5.57 9.65 14.14
C GLY A 42 -5.44 11.11 14.58
N LEU A 43 -5.19 12.01 13.63
CA LEU A 43 -5.10 13.44 13.91
C LEU A 43 -6.44 14.01 14.42
N VAL A 44 -7.56 13.68 13.79
CA VAL A 44 -8.89 14.14 14.23
C VAL A 44 -9.19 13.67 15.66
N LEU A 45 -8.84 12.42 16.00
CA LEU A 45 -9.01 11.90 17.37
C LEU A 45 -8.12 12.63 18.38
N ILE A 46 -6.88 12.96 18.02
CA ILE A 46 -6.00 13.78 18.87
C ILE A 46 -6.59 15.18 19.06
N GLU A 47 -7.06 15.82 18.00
CA GLU A 47 -7.66 17.16 18.05
C GLU A 47 -8.92 17.19 18.94
N THR A 48 -9.84 16.23 18.75
CA THR A 48 -11.04 16.12 19.60
C THR A 48 -10.71 15.85 21.07
N SER A 49 -9.53 15.30 21.36
CA SER A 49 -9.09 15.12 22.75
C SER A 49 -8.82 16.45 23.47
N PHE A 50 -8.40 17.48 22.75
CA PHE A 50 -8.25 18.84 23.30
C PHE A 50 -9.59 19.53 23.55
N TRP A 51 -10.68 19.04 22.96
CA TRP A 51 -12.04 19.56 23.17
C TRP A 51 -12.76 18.90 24.36
N GLY A 52 -12.06 18.08 25.14
CA GLY A 52 -12.60 17.44 26.35
C GLY A 52 -12.81 15.92 26.23
N TYR A 53 -12.64 15.34 25.04
CA TYR A 53 -12.72 13.89 24.84
C TYR A 53 -11.35 13.22 25.06
N THR A 54 -10.82 13.30 26.27
CA THR A 54 -9.44 12.87 26.59
C THR A 54 -9.13 11.41 26.23
N ALA A 55 -10.13 10.53 26.26
CA ALA A 55 -10.00 9.13 25.84
C ALA A 55 -9.63 8.98 24.34
N ASN A 56 -9.99 9.94 23.49
CA ASN A 56 -9.68 9.91 22.06
C ASN A 56 -8.18 10.07 21.77
N LYS A 57 -7.42 10.59 22.72
CA LYS A 57 -5.98 10.83 22.56
C LYS A 57 -5.21 9.54 22.31
N GLU A 58 -5.49 8.50 23.10
CA GLU A 58 -4.82 7.20 22.97
C GLU A 58 -5.19 6.52 21.65
N TYR A 59 -6.48 6.51 21.29
CA TYR A 59 -6.94 5.99 20.00
C TYR A 59 -6.30 6.75 18.84
N GLY A 60 -6.21 8.08 18.93
CA GLY A 60 -5.59 8.91 17.91
C GLY A 60 -4.11 8.59 17.72
N TYR A 61 -3.36 8.39 18.80
CA TYR A 61 -1.98 7.93 18.71
C TYR A 61 -1.85 6.53 18.13
N ILE A 62 -2.74 5.59 18.46
CA ILE A 62 -2.73 4.24 17.86
C ILE A 62 -2.86 4.33 16.33
N PHE A 63 -3.81 5.11 15.84
CA PHE A 63 -4.00 5.30 14.40
C PHE A 63 -2.83 6.02 13.72
N ALA A 64 -2.24 7.01 14.39
CA ALA A 64 -1.04 7.70 13.89
C ALA A 64 0.18 6.76 13.84
N TYR A 65 0.40 5.92 14.86
CA TYR A 65 1.48 4.94 14.84
C TYR A 65 1.25 3.83 13.80
N LEU A 66 0.01 3.40 13.60
CA LEU A 66 -0.34 2.44 12.55
C LEU A 66 -0.04 2.98 11.15
N SER A 67 -0.38 4.25 10.87
CA SER A 67 -0.07 4.85 9.57
C SER A 67 1.44 4.98 9.34
N LEU A 68 2.20 5.37 10.37
CA LEU A 68 3.66 5.40 10.31
C LEU A 68 4.25 4.00 10.06
N LEU A 69 3.71 2.97 10.73
CA LEU A 69 4.16 1.59 10.56
C LEU A 69 3.90 1.09 9.14
N ILE A 70 2.70 1.32 8.60
CA ILE A 70 2.36 0.91 7.23
C ILE A 70 3.29 1.60 6.22
N MET A 71 3.55 2.89 6.40
CA MET A 71 4.45 3.66 5.55
C MET A 71 5.89 3.16 5.65
N ALA A 72 6.38 2.84 6.86
CA ALA A 72 7.72 2.28 7.06
C ALA A 72 7.88 0.90 6.40
N ILE A 73 6.88 0.03 6.55
CA ILE A 73 6.88 -1.30 5.92
C ILE A 73 6.83 -1.18 4.40
N ASN A 74 5.95 -0.33 3.86
CA ASN A 74 5.86 -0.11 2.42
C ASN A 74 7.16 0.46 1.85
N GLY A 75 7.76 1.45 2.52
CA GLY A 75 9.06 2.01 2.17
C GLY A 75 10.19 0.97 2.22
N PHE A 76 10.22 0.13 3.26
CA PHE A 76 11.18 -0.96 3.38
C PHE A 76 11.08 -1.96 2.22
N PHE A 77 9.86 -2.40 1.87
CA PHE A 77 9.67 -3.33 0.76
C PHE A 77 10.03 -2.69 -0.58
N ASN A 78 9.62 -1.45 -0.84
CA ASN A 78 10.00 -0.76 -2.06
C ASN A 78 11.53 -0.64 -2.18
N TRP A 79 12.20 -0.22 -1.12
CA TRP A 79 13.67 -0.14 -1.09
C TRP A 79 14.34 -1.51 -1.29
N TYR A 80 13.82 -2.55 -0.62
CA TYR A 80 14.36 -3.90 -0.72
C TYR A 80 14.23 -4.45 -2.14
N TYR A 81 13.05 -4.34 -2.76
CA TYR A 81 12.80 -4.85 -4.10
C TYR A 81 13.50 -4.02 -5.18
N ASP A 82 13.56 -2.70 -5.05
CA ASP A 82 14.36 -1.83 -5.94
C ASP A 82 15.83 -2.27 -5.95
N LYS A 83 16.40 -2.51 -4.76
CA LYS A 83 17.78 -2.97 -4.61
C LYS A 83 18.02 -4.40 -5.11
N GLN A 84 17.03 -5.30 -5.04
CA GLN A 84 17.19 -6.70 -5.44
C GLN A 84 16.86 -6.97 -6.91
N LEU A 85 15.93 -6.22 -7.49
CA LEU A 85 15.42 -6.43 -8.85
C LEU A 85 15.94 -5.39 -9.86
N GLY A 86 16.65 -4.36 -9.39
CA GLY A 86 17.37 -3.42 -10.24
C GLY A 86 16.55 -2.22 -10.74
N GLY A 87 15.34 -2.01 -10.18
CA GLY A 87 14.41 -0.97 -10.62
C GLY A 87 13.53 -1.41 -11.78
#